data_AF-A0A957BHB8-F1
#
_entry.id   AF-A0A957BHB8-F1
#
_cell.length_a   1.000
_cell.length_b   1.000
_cell.length_c   1.000
_cell.angle_alpha   90.00
_cell.angle_beta   90.00
_cell.angle_gamma   90.00
#
_symmetry.space_group_name_H-M   'P 1'
#
loop_
_entity.id
_entity.type
_entity.pdbx_description
1 polymer ?
#
loop_
_entity_poly.entity_id
_entity_poly.type
_entity_poly.pdbx_seq_one_letter_code
_entity_poly.pdbx_strand_id
1 'polypeptide(L)'
;MKRYVVFLLVILATILFISMVSAAGSRDGRGVTSWSNANAETPEVDTTESNLPIVVRSLSDGTTTRVSVASDGTEGNAFSWGSSISADGRYVAFSSDASNLVSGDTNGTRDIFVYDRQTSQTTRVSIASDGTEGNADSDYYLSNSADGRYVAFQSDASNLVSGDTNLATDVFVHDQQTGQTTRVSVASDGTEGNADTSGFTIISADGRYVAFQSDASNLVSGDTNLATDIFVHDRQTGQTTRVSVASDGSEGNDVSYKPTISADGRYVAFQSYASNLVSGDTNGTGDDFVHDRQTGQTTRVSVSSDGTEGNGVSSHPAISANGRYVTFYSNASNLVSGDTNGTGDIFVHDRQTGQTTRVSVASDGTQGNNSACCSPAITEDGRYVAFQSGASNLVISDTNSWSDVFVHDQQTGQTTRVSVASDGSEGNNYSSLFDPAITADGRYVTYHSEASNLVSGDTNGAGDIFVHDRWPEQSQVYLPLVIRQ
;
A
#
# COMPACT_ATOMS: atom_id res chain seq x y z
N MET A 1 -10.23 -44.13 22.29
CA MET A 1 -11.31 -43.58 23.14
C MET A 1 -10.69 -42.67 24.20
N LYS A 2 -10.73 -41.36 23.96
CA LYS A 2 -10.54 -40.23 24.90
C LYS A 2 -10.29 -38.99 24.03
N ARG A 3 -11.39 -38.36 23.60
CA ARG A 3 -11.48 -37.00 23.04
C ARG A 3 -12.56 -36.29 23.85
N TYR A 4 -12.47 -34.97 23.94
CA TYR A 4 -13.42 -34.02 24.57
C TYR A 4 -13.28 -33.77 26.08
N VAL A 5 -12.24 -33.04 26.48
CA VAL A 5 -12.31 -32.05 27.58
C VAL A 5 -11.25 -30.97 27.32
N VAL A 6 -11.54 -29.97 26.49
CA VAL A 6 -11.05 -28.56 26.59
C VAL A 6 -11.89 -27.74 25.59
N PHE A 7 -13.12 -27.37 25.96
CA PHE A 7 -13.90 -26.32 25.30
C PHE A 7 -15.09 -25.98 26.20
N LEU A 8 -14.81 -25.35 27.35
CA LEU A 8 -15.85 -24.79 28.22
C LEU A 8 -15.31 -23.70 29.17
N LEU A 9 -14.55 -22.73 28.65
CA LEU A 9 -14.02 -21.64 29.49
C LEU A 9 -13.94 -20.26 28.82
N VAL A 10 -14.69 -20.02 27.73
CA VAL A 10 -14.77 -18.69 27.09
C VAL A 10 -16.20 -18.12 27.03
N ILE A 11 -17.22 -18.86 27.46
CA ILE A 11 -18.59 -18.33 27.59
C ILE A 11 -18.88 -18.02 29.06
N LEU A 12 -18.15 -17.06 29.63
CA LEU A 12 -18.52 -16.45 30.92
C LEU A 12 -17.96 -15.04 31.13
N ALA A 13 -17.57 -14.35 30.06
CA ALA A 13 -17.00 -12.99 30.13
C ALA A 13 -17.85 -11.90 29.44
N THR A 14 -19.04 -12.22 28.93
CA THR A 14 -19.89 -11.23 28.21
C THR A 14 -21.26 -10.99 28.85
N ILE A 15 -21.34 -11.12 30.19
CA ILE A 15 -22.46 -10.58 30.98
C ILE A 15 -21.89 -9.95 32.25
N LEU A 16 -21.10 -8.88 32.11
CA LEU A 16 -20.80 -7.99 33.23
C LEU A 16 -20.44 -6.58 32.74
N PHE A 17 -21.32 -5.98 31.93
CA PHE A 17 -21.29 -4.55 31.63
C PHE A 17 -22.73 -4.05 31.47
N ILE A 18 -23.44 -3.93 32.59
CA ILE A 18 -24.52 -2.97 32.87
C ILE A 18 -24.70 -3.02 34.39
N SER A 19 -24.07 -2.08 35.11
CA SER A 19 -24.47 -1.58 36.44
C SER A 19 -23.44 -0.59 36.96
N MET A 20 -23.42 0.62 36.41
CA MET A 20 -22.95 1.80 37.14
C MET A 20 -23.71 3.02 36.65
N VAL A 21 -24.86 3.31 37.27
CA VAL A 21 -25.37 4.69 37.42
C VAL A 21 -26.10 4.78 38.77
N SER A 22 -25.81 5.87 39.48
CA SER A 22 -26.56 6.47 40.60
C SER A 22 -26.28 5.99 42.03
N ALA A 23 -25.35 6.67 42.72
CA ALA A 23 -25.57 7.09 44.11
C ALA A 23 -24.67 8.30 44.49
N ALA A 24 -25.17 9.52 44.30
CA ALA A 24 -24.78 10.71 45.08
C ALA A 24 -25.87 11.79 44.94
N GLY A 25 -26.49 12.21 46.05
CA GLY A 25 -27.41 13.36 46.05
C GLY A 25 -28.43 13.35 47.19
N SER A 26 -28.48 14.44 47.96
CA SER A 26 -29.03 14.59 49.31
C SER A 26 -30.50 15.04 49.42
N ARG A 27 -31.12 14.65 50.56
CA ARG A 27 -32.00 15.40 51.49
C ARG A 27 -33.42 15.91 51.11
N ASP A 28 -34.28 15.68 52.11
CA ASP A 28 -35.46 16.41 52.61
C ASP A 28 -36.89 16.06 52.14
N GLY A 29 -37.74 15.72 53.14
CA GLY A 29 -39.06 16.36 53.27
C GLY A 29 -40.35 15.53 53.20
N ARG A 30 -40.69 14.84 54.30
CA ARG A 30 -42.03 14.57 54.89
C ARG A 30 -43.28 14.36 54.00
N GLY A 31 -44.00 13.26 54.27
CA GLY A 31 -45.45 13.15 54.06
C GLY A 31 -46.00 11.75 54.30
N VAL A 32 -46.75 11.54 55.38
CA VAL A 32 -47.41 10.29 55.79
C VAL A 32 -48.84 10.28 55.25
N THR A 33 -49.33 9.14 54.69
CA THR A 33 -50.67 8.55 54.97
C THR A 33 -50.91 7.18 54.29
N SER A 34 -51.29 6.21 55.14
CA SER A 34 -52.24 5.09 54.98
C SER A 34 -52.10 3.97 53.93
N TRP A 35 -52.19 2.75 54.46
CA TRP A 35 -52.38 1.44 53.82
C TRP A 35 -53.79 1.23 53.24
N SER A 36 -53.89 0.51 52.10
CA SER A 36 -54.87 -0.58 51.91
C SER A 36 -54.56 -1.44 50.66
N ASN A 37 -54.63 -2.76 50.85
CA ASN A 37 -54.34 -3.89 49.96
C ASN A 37 -54.94 -3.87 48.54
N ALA A 38 -54.21 -4.42 47.56
CA ALA A 38 -54.74 -5.43 46.62
C ALA A 38 -53.60 -6.17 45.88
N ASN A 39 -53.58 -7.49 46.06
CA ASN A 39 -53.16 -8.59 45.19
C ASN A 39 -51.81 -8.54 44.44
N ALA A 40 -50.96 -9.49 44.82
CA ALA A 40 -49.81 -9.95 44.06
C ALA A 40 -50.27 -10.73 42.82
N GLU A 41 -49.96 -10.21 41.64
CA GLU A 41 -49.85 -11.00 40.41
C GLU A 41 -48.37 -11.11 40.04
N THR A 42 -47.93 -12.35 39.89
CA THR A 42 -46.63 -12.71 39.31
C THR A 42 -46.57 -12.22 37.86
N PRO A 43 -45.50 -11.54 37.40
CA PRO A 43 -45.34 -11.30 35.98
C PRO A 43 -44.98 -12.63 35.30
N GLU A 44 -45.87 -13.12 34.44
CA GLU A 44 -45.52 -14.11 33.43
C GLU A 44 -44.45 -13.52 32.50
N VAL A 45 -43.34 -14.23 32.35
CA VAL A 45 -42.31 -13.91 31.37
C VAL A 45 -42.85 -14.40 30.02
N ASP A 46 -43.19 -13.45 29.14
CA ASP A 46 -43.43 -13.73 27.73
C ASP A 46 -42.12 -14.20 27.08
N THR A 47 -42.05 -15.48 26.69
CA THR A 47 -40.87 -16.10 26.07
C THR A 47 -40.99 -16.21 24.55
N THR A 48 -41.67 -15.28 23.87
CA THR A 48 -41.90 -15.41 22.41
C THR A 48 -41.14 -14.44 21.50
N GLU A 49 -40.02 -13.87 21.95
CA GLU A 49 -39.03 -13.26 21.04
C GLU A 49 -37.62 -13.83 21.22
N SER A 50 -37.17 -14.64 20.26
CA SER A 50 -35.91 -14.46 19.52
C SER A 50 -35.51 -15.75 18.78
N ASN A 51 -36.15 -16.03 17.64
CA ASN A 51 -35.60 -16.98 16.65
C ASN A 51 -34.57 -16.26 15.75
N LEU A 52 -33.61 -15.58 16.36
CA LEU A 52 -32.46 -15.07 15.60
C LEU A 52 -31.44 -16.21 15.46
N PRO A 53 -31.03 -16.60 14.25
CA PRO A 53 -29.98 -17.58 14.09
C PRO A 53 -28.71 -17.06 14.77
N ILE A 54 -28.11 -17.89 15.63
CA ILE A 54 -26.75 -17.64 16.14
C ILE A 54 -25.82 -17.82 14.95
N VAL A 55 -25.39 -16.69 14.35
CA VAL A 55 -24.32 -16.69 13.35
C VAL A 55 -23.01 -16.85 14.11
N VAL A 56 -22.46 -18.07 14.13
CA VAL A 56 -21.06 -18.26 14.51
C VAL A 56 -20.22 -17.83 13.33
N ARG A 57 -19.81 -16.56 13.30
CA ARG A 57 -18.80 -16.09 12.34
C ARG A 57 -17.46 -16.66 12.77
N SER A 58 -16.97 -17.67 12.06
CA SER A 58 -15.53 -17.95 12.06
C SER A 58 -14.89 -16.82 11.28
N LEU A 59 -14.27 -15.86 11.97
CA LEU A 59 -13.42 -14.88 11.31
C LEU A 59 -12.26 -15.68 10.71
N SER A 60 -12.27 -15.92 9.40
CA SER A 60 -11.03 -16.21 8.69
C SER A 60 -10.23 -14.92 8.70
N ASP A 61 -9.01 -14.95 9.21
CA ASP A 61 -8.11 -13.79 9.33
C ASP A 61 -7.71 -13.19 7.95
N GLY A 62 -8.13 -13.83 6.87
CA GLY A 62 -8.05 -13.37 5.49
C GLY A 62 -8.00 -14.57 4.54
N THR A 63 -7.84 -14.30 3.24
CA THR A 63 -7.47 -15.33 2.26
C THR A 63 -6.31 -14.85 1.41
N THR A 64 -5.30 -15.70 1.22
CA THR A 64 -4.11 -15.42 0.41
C THR A 64 -4.17 -16.20 -0.89
N THR A 65 -3.97 -15.50 -2.01
CA THR A 65 -3.95 -16.08 -3.36
C THR A 65 -2.70 -15.60 -4.11
N ARG A 66 -2.02 -16.50 -4.82
CA ARG A 66 -0.99 -16.14 -5.79
C ARG A 66 -1.64 -15.57 -7.06
N VAL A 67 -1.08 -14.48 -7.58
CA VAL A 67 -1.55 -13.82 -8.81
C VAL A 67 -0.49 -13.79 -9.93
N SER A 68 0.75 -14.14 -9.64
CA SER A 68 1.80 -14.46 -10.63
C SER A 68 1.57 -15.84 -11.28
N VAL A 69 0.40 -16.01 -11.92
CA VAL A 69 -0.01 -17.27 -12.56
C VAL A 69 -0.41 -17.01 -14.02
N ALA A 70 -0.38 -18.06 -14.84
CA ALA A 70 -0.98 -18.05 -16.16
C ALA A 70 -2.52 -18.04 -16.07
N SER A 71 -3.19 -17.77 -17.20
CA SER A 71 -4.66 -17.68 -17.24
C SER A 71 -5.40 -19.00 -16.89
N ASP A 72 -4.70 -20.13 -16.93
CA ASP A 72 -5.22 -21.44 -16.51
C ASP A 72 -4.88 -21.79 -15.05
N GLY A 73 -4.26 -20.85 -14.32
CA GLY A 73 -3.80 -21.01 -12.94
C GLY A 73 -2.43 -21.67 -12.79
N THR A 74 -1.73 -21.97 -13.89
CA THR A 74 -0.38 -22.53 -13.83
C THR A 74 0.59 -21.54 -13.19
N GLU A 75 1.44 -22.04 -12.29
CA GLU A 75 2.52 -21.30 -11.65
C GLU A 75 3.55 -20.76 -12.67
N GLY A 76 4.00 -19.52 -12.48
CA GLY A 76 5.13 -18.98 -13.23
C GLY A 76 6.41 -19.79 -13.00
N ASN A 77 7.18 -20.05 -14.06
CA ASN A 77 8.38 -20.88 -14.01
C ASN A 77 9.66 -20.14 -13.58
N ALA A 78 9.56 -18.86 -13.19
CA ALA A 78 10.66 -18.02 -12.73
C ALA A 78 10.15 -16.94 -11.75
N PHE A 79 11.06 -16.06 -11.31
CA PHE A 79 10.76 -15.00 -10.34
C PHE A 79 9.78 -13.98 -10.90
N SER A 80 8.85 -13.56 -10.06
CA SER A 80 8.04 -12.35 -10.24
C SER A 80 8.48 -11.30 -9.24
N TRP A 81 8.41 -10.03 -9.65
CA TRP A 81 8.97 -8.90 -8.90
C TRP A 81 8.02 -7.71 -8.97
N GLY A 82 7.95 -6.90 -7.91
CA GLY A 82 7.12 -5.70 -7.86
C GLY A 82 5.62 -5.97 -8.04
N SER A 83 4.76 -5.12 -7.49
CA SER A 83 3.33 -5.21 -7.80
C SER A 83 2.62 -3.88 -7.62
N SER A 84 1.53 -3.69 -8.36
CA SER A 84 0.56 -2.61 -8.17
C SER A 84 -0.84 -3.18 -8.29
N ILE A 85 -1.80 -2.60 -7.55
CA ILE A 85 -3.20 -3.04 -7.57
C ILE A 85 -4.15 -1.89 -7.89
N SER A 86 -5.18 -2.13 -8.71
CA SER A 86 -6.24 -1.15 -8.99
C SER A 86 -7.06 -0.86 -7.72
N ALA A 87 -7.76 0.27 -7.69
CA ALA A 87 -8.45 0.75 -6.48
C ALA A 87 -9.56 -0.20 -6.01
N ASP A 88 -10.22 -0.89 -6.95
CA ASP A 88 -11.24 -1.92 -6.70
C ASP A 88 -10.65 -3.31 -6.38
N GLY A 89 -9.32 -3.44 -6.45
CA GLY A 89 -8.62 -4.70 -6.24
C GLY A 89 -8.71 -5.68 -7.39
N ARG A 90 -9.26 -5.33 -8.55
CA ARG A 90 -9.48 -6.28 -9.65
C ARG A 90 -8.20 -6.58 -10.44
N TYR A 91 -7.43 -5.56 -10.79
CA TYR A 91 -6.26 -5.69 -11.66
C TYR A 91 -5.00 -5.62 -10.83
N VAL A 92 -4.16 -6.65 -10.91
CA VAL A 92 -2.82 -6.64 -10.30
C VAL A 92 -1.79 -6.64 -11.41
N ALA A 93 -1.01 -5.58 -11.51
CA ALA A 93 0.16 -5.55 -12.40
C ALA A 93 1.39 -6.00 -11.64
N PHE A 94 2.28 -6.71 -12.32
CA PHE A 94 3.52 -7.24 -11.77
C PHE A 94 4.53 -7.47 -12.89
N SER A 95 5.83 -7.51 -12.55
CA SER A 95 6.86 -7.93 -13.50
C SER A 95 7.24 -9.39 -13.26
N SER A 96 7.70 -10.09 -14.29
CA SER A 96 8.12 -11.48 -14.16
C SER A 96 9.17 -11.87 -15.20
N ASP A 97 10.12 -12.71 -14.79
CA ASP A 97 11.07 -13.38 -15.68
C ASP A 97 10.48 -14.69 -16.26
N ALA A 98 9.23 -15.02 -15.92
CA ALA A 98 8.61 -16.30 -16.23
C ALA A 98 8.07 -16.35 -17.67
N SER A 99 8.61 -17.28 -18.47
CA SER A 99 8.27 -17.43 -19.89
C SER A 99 6.95 -18.17 -20.16
N ASN A 100 6.16 -18.48 -19.13
CA ASN A 100 4.97 -19.33 -19.22
C ASN A 100 3.69 -18.69 -18.69
N LEU A 101 3.71 -17.40 -18.33
CA LEU A 101 2.52 -16.69 -17.85
C LEU A 101 1.51 -16.39 -18.98
N VAL A 102 2.02 -16.19 -20.20
CA VAL A 102 1.20 -16.02 -21.40
C VAL A 102 1.76 -16.87 -22.53
N SER A 103 0.89 -17.27 -23.47
CA SER A 103 1.35 -17.95 -24.68
C SER A 103 2.13 -16.98 -25.57
N GLY A 104 3.26 -17.44 -26.10
CA GLY A 104 4.01 -16.68 -27.08
C GLY A 104 5.09 -15.78 -26.49
N ASP A 105 5.25 -15.76 -25.17
CA ASP A 105 6.41 -15.17 -24.49
C ASP A 105 7.71 -15.88 -24.91
N THR A 106 8.50 -15.20 -25.75
CA THR A 106 9.69 -15.78 -26.39
C THR A 106 10.93 -14.90 -26.36
N ASN A 107 10.83 -13.67 -25.84
CA ASN A 107 11.93 -12.70 -25.80
C ASN A 107 13.01 -13.10 -24.78
N GLY A 108 12.67 -13.88 -23.75
CA GLY A 108 13.60 -14.32 -22.72
C GLY A 108 14.06 -13.18 -21.80
N THR A 109 13.25 -12.12 -21.70
CA THR A 109 13.49 -10.91 -20.91
C THR A 109 12.40 -10.74 -19.86
N ARG A 110 12.64 -9.91 -18.84
CA ARG A 110 11.59 -9.57 -17.88
C ARG A 110 10.48 -8.78 -18.55
N ASP A 111 9.25 -9.19 -18.30
CA ASP A 111 8.06 -8.57 -18.87
C ASP A 111 7.10 -8.06 -17.78
N ILE A 112 6.21 -7.14 -18.16
CA ILE A 112 5.14 -6.62 -17.31
C ILE A 112 3.84 -7.31 -17.66
N PHE A 113 3.17 -7.85 -16.65
CA PHE A 113 1.91 -8.57 -16.77
C PHE A 113 0.82 -7.90 -15.93
N VAL A 114 -0.44 -8.15 -16.32
CA VAL A 114 -1.63 -7.83 -15.53
C VAL A 114 -2.44 -9.09 -15.33
N TYR A 115 -2.78 -9.39 -14.07
CA TYR A 115 -3.76 -10.40 -13.69
C TYR A 115 -5.11 -9.75 -13.36
N ASP A 116 -6.13 -10.07 -14.15
CA ASP A 116 -7.52 -9.73 -13.85
C ASP A 116 -8.10 -10.78 -12.90
N ARG A 117 -8.21 -10.44 -11.62
CA ARG A 117 -8.71 -11.34 -10.56
C ARG A 117 -10.15 -11.76 -10.74
N GLN A 118 -10.95 -11.03 -11.54
CA GLN A 118 -12.34 -11.37 -11.78
C GLN A 118 -12.49 -12.44 -12.88
N THR A 119 -11.65 -12.37 -13.92
CA THR A 119 -11.71 -13.28 -15.06
C THR A 119 -10.64 -14.38 -15.01
N SER A 120 -9.69 -14.24 -14.09
CA SER A 120 -8.48 -15.06 -13.98
C SER A 120 -7.63 -15.03 -15.26
N GLN A 121 -7.65 -13.91 -15.97
CA GLN A 121 -6.87 -13.71 -17.18
C GLN A 121 -5.55 -12.99 -16.87
N THR A 122 -4.45 -13.52 -17.40
CA THR A 122 -3.12 -12.89 -17.39
C THR A 122 -2.80 -12.38 -18.79
N THR A 123 -2.42 -11.11 -18.90
CA THR A 123 -2.00 -10.46 -20.14
C THR A 123 -0.65 -9.81 -19.97
N ARG A 124 0.19 -9.81 -21.01
CA ARG A 124 1.41 -9.00 -21.03
C ARG A 124 1.09 -7.60 -21.54
N VAL A 125 1.64 -6.59 -20.87
CA VAL A 125 1.45 -5.16 -21.21
C VAL A 125 2.75 -4.46 -21.65
N SER A 126 3.93 -5.06 -21.44
CA SER A 126 5.21 -4.66 -22.04
C SER A 126 5.30 -5.02 -23.54
N ILE A 127 4.33 -4.54 -24.31
CA ILE A 127 4.20 -4.80 -25.75
C ILE A 127 4.08 -3.50 -26.53
N ALA A 128 4.49 -3.51 -27.79
CA ALA A 128 4.21 -2.43 -28.72
C ALA A 128 2.71 -2.37 -29.07
N SER A 129 2.26 -1.26 -29.67
CA SER A 129 0.84 -1.07 -30.01
C SER A 129 0.30 -2.07 -31.05
N ASP A 130 1.18 -2.78 -31.76
CA ASP A 130 0.83 -3.86 -32.70
C ASP A 130 0.86 -5.27 -32.06
N GLY A 131 1.14 -5.36 -30.76
CA GLY A 131 1.24 -6.61 -30.00
C GLY A 131 2.63 -7.25 -29.98
N THR A 132 3.63 -6.65 -30.62
CA THR A 132 5.01 -7.16 -30.60
C THR A 132 5.61 -7.09 -29.19
N GLU A 133 6.32 -8.14 -28.75
CA GLU A 133 7.01 -8.17 -27.46
C GLU A 133 8.15 -7.16 -27.41
N GLY A 134 8.41 -6.59 -26.23
CA GLY A 134 9.64 -5.84 -25.97
C GLY A 134 10.89 -6.68 -26.24
N ASN A 135 11.95 -6.06 -26.75
CA ASN A 135 13.21 -6.72 -27.10
C ASN A 135 14.30 -6.61 -26.01
N ALA A 136 13.96 -6.09 -24.84
CA ALA A 136 14.82 -5.97 -23.67
C ALA A 136 13.95 -5.99 -22.39
N ASP A 137 14.60 -5.98 -21.23
CA ASP A 137 13.93 -6.07 -19.94
C ASP A 137 12.98 -4.88 -19.69
N SER A 138 11.85 -5.18 -19.04
CA SER A 138 10.99 -4.20 -18.38
C SER A 138 11.20 -4.27 -16.87
N ASP A 139 11.44 -3.14 -16.22
CA ASP A 139 11.83 -3.10 -14.81
C ASP A 139 10.64 -3.34 -13.85
N TYR A 140 10.92 -3.64 -12.59
CA TYR A 140 9.91 -3.96 -11.58
C TYR A 140 9.17 -2.73 -11.01
N TYR A 141 9.56 -1.52 -11.41
CA TYR A 141 8.84 -0.29 -11.10
C TYR A 141 7.69 -0.08 -12.10
N LEU A 142 6.47 -0.30 -11.62
CA LEU A 142 5.24 -0.22 -12.41
C LEU A 142 4.08 0.32 -11.56
N SER A 143 3.05 0.85 -12.21
CA SER A 143 1.89 1.43 -11.53
C SER A 143 0.61 1.35 -12.36
N ASN A 144 -0.50 1.01 -11.71
CA ASN A 144 -1.83 0.95 -12.32
C ASN A 144 -2.62 2.25 -12.06
N SER A 145 -3.42 2.67 -13.05
CA SER A 145 -4.54 3.59 -12.78
C SER A 145 -5.59 2.92 -11.88
N ALA A 146 -6.44 3.72 -11.25
CA ALA A 146 -7.40 3.23 -10.25
C ALA A 146 -8.43 2.24 -10.84
N ASP A 147 -8.76 2.39 -12.11
CA ASP A 147 -9.63 1.48 -12.87
C ASP A 147 -8.86 0.32 -13.53
N GLY A 148 -7.54 0.27 -13.38
CA GLY A 148 -6.65 -0.69 -14.03
C GLY A 148 -6.52 -0.51 -15.53
N ARG A 149 -7.10 0.50 -16.17
CA ARG A 149 -7.03 0.67 -17.63
C ARG A 149 -5.60 0.97 -18.12
N TYR A 150 -4.86 1.78 -17.39
CA TYR A 150 -3.52 2.23 -17.77
C TYR A 150 -2.48 1.61 -16.85
N VAL A 151 -1.41 1.07 -17.45
CA VAL A 151 -0.23 0.58 -16.72
C VAL A 151 0.97 1.42 -17.14
N ALA A 152 1.55 2.15 -16.21
CA ALA A 152 2.84 2.81 -16.38
C ALA A 152 3.96 1.86 -15.97
N PHE A 153 5.03 1.77 -16.76
CA PHE A 153 6.16 0.87 -16.50
C PHE A 153 7.44 1.40 -17.16
N GLN A 154 8.58 0.91 -16.69
CA GLN A 154 9.89 1.18 -17.28
C GLN A 154 10.35 0.04 -18.17
N SER A 155 11.08 0.36 -19.24
CA SER A 155 11.71 -0.66 -20.09
C SER A 155 12.93 -0.14 -20.83
N ASP A 156 13.89 -1.03 -21.02
CA ASP A 156 15.07 -0.85 -21.89
C ASP A 156 14.77 -1.17 -23.37
N ALA A 157 13.52 -1.58 -23.67
CA ALA A 157 13.14 -2.08 -24.98
C ALA A 157 12.94 -0.96 -26.01
N SER A 158 13.88 -0.87 -26.93
CA SER A 158 13.88 0.07 -28.08
C SER A 158 12.76 -0.12 -29.11
N ASN A 159 11.88 -1.12 -28.96
CA ASN A 159 10.85 -1.47 -29.94
C ASN A 159 9.41 -1.33 -29.43
N LEU A 160 9.18 -0.83 -28.22
CA LEU A 160 7.82 -0.62 -27.69
C LEU A 160 7.08 0.54 -28.39
N VAL A 161 7.84 1.53 -28.88
CA VAL A 161 7.34 2.63 -29.70
C VAL A 161 8.29 2.90 -30.86
N SER A 162 7.78 3.47 -31.94
CA SER A 162 8.62 3.93 -33.05
C SER A 162 9.44 5.15 -32.64
N GLY A 163 10.72 5.18 -33.04
CA GLY A 163 11.57 6.35 -32.82
C GLY A 163 12.17 6.43 -31.42
N ASP A 164 12.13 5.34 -30.68
CA ASP A 164 12.98 5.13 -29.51
C ASP A 164 14.41 4.84 -29.98
N THR A 165 15.30 5.82 -29.78
CA THR A 165 16.68 5.75 -30.29
C THR A 165 17.75 6.16 -29.29
N ASN A 166 17.38 6.53 -28.07
CA ASN A 166 18.30 7.03 -27.05
C ASN A 166 19.13 5.94 -26.36
N LEU A 167 18.76 4.66 -26.53
CA LEU A 167 19.40 3.51 -25.86
C LEU A 167 19.36 3.61 -24.33
N ALA A 168 18.34 4.28 -23.80
CA ALA A 168 18.16 4.55 -22.38
C ALA A 168 16.92 3.83 -21.85
N THR A 169 16.84 3.61 -20.54
CA THR A 169 15.59 3.17 -19.91
C THR A 169 14.54 4.27 -20.05
N ASP A 170 13.37 3.92 -20.55
CA ASP A 170 12.26 4.84 -20.78
C ASP A 170 11.01 4.45 -19.98
N VAL A 171 10.13 5.41 -19.76
CA VAL A 171 8.82 5.17 -19.13
C VAL A 171 7.74 5.12 -20.21
N PHE A 172 6.96 4.06 -20.17
CA PHE A 172 5.85 3.80 -21.08
C PHE A 172 4.53 3.72 -20.32
N VAL A 173 3.43 3.97 -21.03
CA VAL A 173 2.07 3.66 -20.58
C VAL A 173 1.39 2.79 -21.62
N HIS A 174 0.88 1.63 -21.18
CA HIS A 174 0.01 0.77 -21.97
C HIS A 174 -1.45 0.99 -21.58
N ASP A 175 -2.30 1.30 -22.57
CA ASP A 175 -3.76 1.37 -22.42
C ASP A 175 -4.37 -0.01 -22.73
N GLN A 176 -4.74 -0.74 -21.70
CA GLN A 176 -5.29 -2.10 -21.82
C GLN A 176 -6.62 -2.15 -22.60
N GLN A 177 -7.33 -1.02 -22.73
CA GLN A 177 -8.58 -0.97 -23.47
C GLN A 177 -8.35 -0.81 -24.97
N THR A 178 -7.35 -0.03 -25.37
CA THR A 178 -7.08 0.27 -26.79
C THR A 178 -5.92 -0.54 -27.37
N GLY A 179 -5.09 -1.15 -26.51
CA GLY A 179 -3.83 -1.80 -26.89
C GLY A 179 -2.71 -0.83 -27.22
N GLN A 180 -2.89 0.48 -26.98
CA GLN A 180 -1.90 1.49 -27.33
C GLN A 180 -0.80 1.60 -26.28
N THR A 181 0.46 1.56 -26.72
CA THR A 181 1.64 1.84 -25.90
C THR A 181 2.26 3.17 -26.31
N THR A 182 2.51 4.04 -25.34
CA THR A 182 3.10 5.38 -25.55
C THR A 182 4.25 5.63 -24.59
N ARG A 183 5.38 6.17 -25.08
CA ARG A 183 6.46 6.69 -24.22
C ARG A 183 6.03 8.02 -23.59
N VAL A 184 6.26 8.17 -22.28
CA VAL A 184 5.90 9.36 -21.49
C VAL A 184 7.12 10.07 -20.89
N SER A 185 8.30 9.44 -20.90
CA SER A 185 9.60 10.06 -20.62
C SER A 185 10.07 10.97 -21.77
N VAL A 186 9.22 11.92 -22.16
CA VAL A 186 9.46 12.86 -23.27
C VAL A 186 9.35 14.31 -22.82
N ALA A 187 10.03 15.20 -23.53
CA ALA A 187 9.82 16.64 -23.39
C ALA A 187 8.43 17.06 -23.90
N SER A 188 8.01 18.30 -23.59
CA SER A 188 6.67 18.80 -23.96
C SER A 188 6.43 18.89 -25.48
N ASP A 189 7.49 18.84 -26.30
CA ASP A 189 7.41 18.80 -27.76
C ASP A 189 7.49 17.37 -28.33
N GLY A 190 7.52 16.35 -27.47
CA GLY A 190 7.63 14.94 -27.83
C GLY A 190 9.07 14.44 -28.04
N THR A 191 10.08 15.28 -27.83
CA THR A 191 11.49 14.85 -27.93
C THR A 191 11.83 13.86 -26.82
N GLU A 192 12.58 12.81 -27.15
CA GLU A 192 13.01 11.81 -26.18
C GLU A 192 14.03 12.33 -25.16
N GLY A 193 13.99 11.80 -23.94
CA GLY A 193 15.01 12.04 -22.93
C GLY A 193 16.40 11.62 -23.42
N ASN A 194 17.43 12.37 -23.05
CA ASN A 194 18.81 12.14 -23.47
C ASN A 194 19.64 11.31 -22.48
N ALA A 195 19.02 10.77 -21.43
CA ALA A 195 19.62 9.90 -20.43
C ALA A 195 18.56 8.98 -19.81
N ASP A 196 18.99 8.09 -18.92
CA ASP A 196 18.15 7.08 -18.30
C ASP A 196 17.01 7.69 -17.47
N THR A 197 15.83 7.10 -17.62
CA THR A 197 14.66 7.30 -16.76
C THR A 197 14.42 6.00 -16.00
N SER A 198 15.27 5.73 -15.01
CA SER A 198 15.29 4.49 -14.23
C SER A 198 14.87 4.71 -12.78
N GLY A 199 14.11 3.77 -12.21
CA GLY A 199 13.62 3.81 -10.82
C GLY A 199 12.09 3.99 -10.71
N PHE A 200 11.61 4.73 -9.72
CA PHE A 200 10.18 4.80 -9.44
C PHE A 200 9.38 5.56 -10.52
N THR A 201 8.29 4.94 -11.00
CA THR A 201 7.27 5.53 -11.87
C THR A 201 5.88 5.29 -11.30
N ILE A 202 5.02 6.30 -11.31
CA ILE A 202 3.66 6.21 -10.77
C ILE A 202 2.67 6.94 -11.67
N ILE A 203 1.44 6.41 -11.77
CA ILE A 203 0.37 7.01 -12.56
C ILE A 203 -0.79 7.45 -11.66
N SER A 204 -1.42 8.59 -11.99
CA SER A 204 -2.62 9.08 -11.29
C SER A 204 -3.81 8.15 -11.49
N ALA A 205 -4.82 8.28 -10.61
CA ALA A 205 -5.98 7.39 -10.59
C ALA A 205 -6.76 7.35 -11.91
N ASP A 206 -6.85 8.49 -12.59
CA ASP A 206 -7.49 8.64 -13.90
C ASP A 206 -6.59 8.27 -15.08
N GLY A 207 -5.33 7.91 -14.82
CA GLY A 207 -4.34 7.61 -15.85
C GLY A 207 -3.76 8.83 -16.55
N ARG A 208 -4.07 10.07 -16.14
CA ARG A 208 -3.67 11.28 -16.87
C ARG A 208 -2.23 11.70 -16.62
N TYR A 209 -1.80 11.70 -15.37
CA TYR A 209 -0.49 12.20 -14.97
C TYR A 209 0.43 11.03 -14.61
N VAL A 210 1.64 11.04 -15.16
CA VAL A 210 2.69 10.08 -14.81
C VAL A 210 3.83 10.84 -14.15
N ALA A 211 4.15 10.51 -12.90
CA ALA A 211 5.32 11.04 -12.22
C ALA A 211 6.46 10.02 -12.29
N PHE A 212 7.66 10.49 -12.63
CA PHE A 212 8.84 9.65 -12.82
C PHE A 212 10.12 10.41 -12.47
N GLN A 213 11.16 9.68 -12.10
CA GLN A 213 12.51 10.23 -11.91
C GLN A 213 13.35 10.03 -13.17
N SER A 214 14.19 11.00 -13.54
CA SER A 214 15.04 10.93 -14.74
C SER A 214 16.36 11.68 -14.57
N ASP A 215 17.42 11.17 -15.20
CA ASP A 215 18.72 11.84 -15.33
C ASP A 215 18.78 12.76 -16.59
N ALA A 216 17.69 12.80 -17.38
CA ALA A 216 17.66 13.50 -18.65
C ALA A 216 17.53 15.02 -18.50
N SER A 217 18.57 15.73 -18.93
CA SER A 217 18.68 17.20 -18.89
C SER A 217 17.84 17.95 -19.93
N ASN A 218 17.13 17.23 -20.82
CA ASN A 218 16.39 17.83 -21.93
C ASN A 218 14.86 17.65 -21.84
N LEU A 219 14.33 17.09 -20.76
CA LEU A 219 12.88 16.94 -20.58
C LEU A 219 12.17 18.28 -20.33
N VAL A 220 12.87 19.24 -19.73
CA VAL A 220 12.41 20.62 -19.53
C VAL A 220 13.53 21.60 -19.83
N SER A 221 13.18 22.84 -20.19
CA SER A 221 14.16 23.91 -20.31
C SER A 221 14.67 24.35 -18.94
N GLY A 222 15.98 24.56 -18.80
CA GLY A 222 16.57 25.05 -17.55
C GLY A 222 16.84 23.97 -16.51
N ASP A 223 16.86 22.70 -16.94
CA ASP A 223 17.50 21.63 -16.19
C ASP A 223 19.02 21.71 -16.40
N THR A 224 19.74 22.02 -15.32
CA THR A 224 21.16 22.38 -15.36
C THR A 224 21.97 21.83 -14.18
N ASN A 225 21.32 21.21 -13.19
CA ASN A 225 21.98 20.71 -11.98
C ASN A 225 22.78 19.41 -12.20
N LEU A 226 22.56 18.70 -13.33
CA LEU A 226 23.15 17.38 -13.62
C LEU A 226 22.79 16.32 -12.57
N ALA A 227 21.63 16.46 -11.93
CA ALA A 227 21.13 15.56 -10.91
C ALA A 227 19.85 14.88 -11.37
N THR A 228 19.54 13.70 -10.81
CA THR A 228 18.25 13.06 -11.02
C THR A 228 17.13 13.96 -10.50
N ASP A 229 16.13 14.22 -11.35
CA ASP A 229 15.01 15.09 -11.05
C ASP A 229 13.67 14.34 -11.15
N ILE A 230 12.64 14.91 -10.51
CA ILE A 230 11.28 14.40 -10.60
C ILE A 230 10.49 15.19 -11.63
N PHE A 231 9.89 14.49 -12.58
CA PHE A 231 9.05 15.04 -13.63
C PHE A 231 7.63 14.50 -13.53
N VAL A 232 6.68 15.28 -14.05
CA VAL A 232 5.32 14.84 -14.32
C VAL A 232 4.99 15.09 -15.78
N HIS A 233 4.56 14.04 -16.48
CA HIS A 233 3.99 14.14 -17.83
C HIS A 233 2.47 14.10 -17.77
N ASP A 234 1.81 15.12 -18.30
CA ASP A 234 0.36 15.17 -18.51
C ASP A 234 0.03 14.59 -19.89
N ARG A 235 -0.44 13.34 -19.90
CA ARG A 235 -0.76 12.59 -21.13
C ARG A 235 -1.87 13.22 -21.97
N GLN A 236 -2.70 14.08 -21.37
CA GLN A 236 -3.79 14.74 -22.09
C GLN A 236 -3.28 15.97 -22.86
N THR A 237 -2.36 16.74 -22.27
CA THR A 237 -1.83 17.97 -22.88
C THR A 237 -0.49 17.77 -23.59
N GLY A 238 0.20 16.67 -23.30
CA GLY A 238 1.57 16.41 -23.73
C GLY A 238 2.63 17.17 -22.95
N GLN A 239 2.25 17.90 -21.88
CA GLN A 239 3.17 18.75 -21.14
C GLN A 239 3.99 17.95 -20.13
N THR A 240 5.31 18.15 -20.12
CA THR A 240 6.23 17.64 -19.10
C THR A 240 6.74 18.80 -18.24
N THR A 241 6.65 18.63 -16.92
CA THR A 241 7.08 19.64 -15.92
C THR A 241 7.96 19.01 -14.86
N ARG A 242 9.06 19.66 -14.48
CA ARG A 242 9.83 19.29 -13.28
C ARG A 242 9.08 19.73 -12.03
N VAL A 243 8.99 18.85 -11.04
CA VAL A 243 8.30 19.08 -9.76
C VAL A 243 9.24 19.02 -8.55
N SER A 244 10.48 18.54 -8.71
CA SER A 244 11.58 18.67 -7.75
C SER A 244 12.14 20.10 -7.69
N VAL A 245 11.26 21.08 -7.46
CA VAL A 245 11.60 22.52 -7.43
C VAL A 245 11.22 23.15 -6.11
N ALA A 246 11.89 24.23 -5.73
CA ALA A 246 11.47 25.05 -4.61
C ALA A 246 10.17 25.82 -4.93
N SER A 247 9.56 26.44 -3.92
CA SER A 247 8.29 27.18 -4.09
C SER A 247 8.39 28.42 -5.02
N ASP A 248 9.60 28.90 -5.30
CA ASP A 248 9.86 29.98 -6.26
C ASP A 248 10.17 29.46 -7.68
N GLY A 249 10.11 28.14 -7.89
CA GLY A 249 10.40 27.47 -9.15
C GLY A 249 11.89 27.20 -9.38
N SER A 250 12.77 27.53 -8.43
CA SER A 250 14.20 27.23 -8.54
C SER A 250 14.47 25.72 -8.47
N GLU A 251 15.46 25.28 -9.23
CA GLU A 251 15.94 23.90 -9.31
C GLU A 251 16.56 23.44 -7.98
N GLY A 252 16.29 22.18 -7.60
CA GLY A 252 16.98 21.54 -6.48
C GLY A 252 18.49 21.43 -6.73
N ASN A 253 19.30 21.64 -5.69
CA ASN A 253 20.75 21.62 -5.79
C ASN A 253 21.38 20.23 -5.58
N ASP A 254 20.57 19.17 -5.51
CA ASP A 254 20.99 17.78 -5.38
C ASP A 254 19.87 16.85 -5.90
N VAL A 255 20.14 15.54 -5.91
CA VAL A 255 19.28 14.49 -6.48
C VAL A 255 17.93 14.34 -5.76
N SER A 256 16.91 14.00 -6.54
CA SER A 256 15.56 13.68 -6.08
C SER A 256 15.08 12.33 -6.63
N TYR A 257 14.41 11.54 -5.80
CA TYR A 257 14.02 10.16 -6.11
C TYR A 257 12.61 9.81 -5.60
N LYS A 258 12.13 8.65 -6.02
CA LYS A 258 10.94 7.96 -5.46
C LYS A 258 9.67 8.79 -5.47
N PRO A 259 9.22 9.30 -6.63
CA PRO A 259 8.00 10.07 -6.68
C PRO A 259 6.76 9.22 -6.42
N THR A 260 5.79 9.78 -5.71
CA THR A 260 4.41 9.31 -5.62
C THR A 260 3.44 10.45 -5.93
N ILE A 261 2.22 10.16 -6.40
CA ILE A 261 1.27 11.18 -6.86
C ILE A 261 -0.15 10.93 -6.34
N SER A 262 -0.86 12.00 -5.98
CA SER A 262 -2.28 11.92 -5.59
C SER A 262 -3.17 11.51 -6.76
N ALA A 263 -4.39 11.05 -6.45
CA ALA A 263 -5.32 10.50 -7.45
C ALA A 263 -5.69 11.50 -8.56
N ASP A 264 -5.81 12.78 -8.20
CA ASP A 264 -6.09 13.88 -9.12
C ASP A 264 -4.83 14.45 -9.82
N GLY A 265 -3.65 13.92 -9.48
CA GLY A 265 -2.38 14.39 -9.99
C GLY A 265 -1.89 15.72 -9.40
N ARG A 266 -2.55 16.29 -8.38
CA ARG A 266 -2.20 17.61 -7.86
C ARG A 266 -0.96 17.62 -6.98
N TYR A 267 -0.84 16.66 -6.08
CA TYR A 267 0.25 16.59 -5.11
C TYR A 267 1.23 15.50 -5.51
N VAL A 268 2.51 15.85 -5.61
CA VAL A 268 3.60 14.89 -5.85
C VAL A 268 4.46 14.86 -4.60
N ALA A 269 4.59 13.69 -3.97
CA ALA A 269 5.55 13.49 -2.89
C ALA A 269 6.84 12.86 -3.45
N PHE A 270 7.99 13.24 -2.93
CA PHE A 270 9.28 12.72 -3.38
C PHE A 270 10.37 12.89 -2.31
N GLN A 271 11.38 12.03 -2.38
CA GLN A 271 12.60 12.16 -1.58
C GLN A 271 13.56 13.13 -2.28
N SER A 272 14.26 13.98 -1.54
CA SER A 272 15.35 14.80 -2.09
C SER A 272 16.49 15.00 -1.11
N TYR A 273 17.73 15.05 -1.63
CA TYR A 273 18.91 15.47 -0.88
C TYR A 273 19.20 16.97 -1.02
N ALA A 274 18.35 17.69 -1.78
CA ALA A 274 18.54 19.11 -2.06
C ALA A 274 18.19 19.99 -0.85
N SER A 275 19.18 20.73 -0.36
CA SER A 275 19.05 21.63 0.81
C SER A 275 18.33 22.95 0.52
N ASN A 276 17.93 23.19 -0.74
CA ASN A 276 17.36 24.47 -1.18
C ASN A 276 15.87 24.40 -1.59
N LEU A 277 15.21 23.24 -1.46
CA LEU A 277 13.79 23.11 -1.81
C LEU A 277 12.87 23.86 -0.84
N VAL A 278 13.28 23.97 0.42
CA VAL A 278 12.62 24.76 1.46
C VAL A 278 13.64 25.54 2.28
N SER A 279 13.21 26.64 2.90
CA SER A 279 14.04 27.36 3.86
C SER A 279 14.21 26.56 5.15
N GLY A 280 15.43 26.51 5.69
CA GLY A 280 15.70 25.85 6.97
C GLY A 280 15.84 24.34 6.89
N ASP A 281 16.10 23.81 5.68
CA ASP A 281 16.69 22.50 5.51
C ASP A 281 18.18 22.57 5.86
N THR A 282 18.56 21.92 6.96
CA THR A 282 19.89 22.07 7.57
C THR A 282 20.47 20.77 8.13
N ASN A 283 19.72 19.66 8.07
CA ASN A 283 20.14 18.37 8.62
C ASN A 283 21.23 17.69 7.77
N GLY A 284 21.41 18.10 6.51
CA GLY A 284 22.42 17.55 5.60
C GLY A 284 22.14 16.10 5.17
N THR A 285 20.88 15.69 5.15
CA THR A 285 20.44 14.35 4.76
C THR A 285 19.20 14.42 3.86
N GLY A 286 18.85 13.31 3.21
CA GLY A 286 17.63 13.22 2.40
C GLY A 286 16.37 13.41 3.24
N ASP A 287 15.45 14.22 2.72
CA ASP A 287 14.15 14.56 3.29
C ASP A 287 13.02 14.23 2.31
N ASP A 288 11.79 14.12 2.82
CA ASP A 288 10.61 13.91 2.00
C ASP A 288 9.81 15.21 1.86
N PHE A 289 9.43 15.52 0.63
CA PHE A 289 8.74 16.74 0.25
C PHE A 289 7.43 16.44 -0.46
N VAL A 290 6.52 17.42 -0.46
CA VAL A 290 5.34 17.45 -1.33
C VAL A 290 5.34 18.73 -2.13
N HIS A 291 5.23 18.61 -3.46
CA HIS A 291 4.98 19.72 -4.37
C HIS A 291 3.49 19.75 -4.76
N ASP A 292 2.82 20.88 -4.49
CA ASP A 292 1.47 21.16 -4.96
C ASP A 292 1.54 21.81 -6.34
N ARG A 293 1.26 21.03 -7.38
CA ARG A 293 1.33 21.47 -8.79
C ARG A 293 0.34 22.58 -9.14
N GLN A 294 -0.69 22.79 -8.32
CA GLN A 294 -1.67 23.86 -8.55
C GLN A 294 -1.19 25.20 -7.99
N THR A 295 -0.53 25.20 -6.83
CA THR A 295 -0.07 26.43 -6.15
C THR A 295 1.40 26.72 -6.41
N GLY A 296 2.17 25.74 -6.88
CA GLY A 296 3.62 25.79 -7.00
C GLY A 296 4.36 25.65 -5.67
N GLN A 297 3.66 25.35 -4.58
CA GLN A 297 4.27 25.29 -3.25
C GLN A 297 4.94 23.93 -3.00
N THR A 298 6.18 23.98 -2.52
CA THR A 298 6.94 22.81 -2.03
C THR A 298 7.07 22.88 -0.51
N THR A 299 6.69 21.80 0.18
CA THR A 299 6.74 21.68 1.65
C THR A 299 7.43 20.40 2.06
N ARG A 300 8.32 20.46 3.06
CA ARG A 300 8.87 19.27 3.72
C ARG A 300 7.82 18.61 4.59
N VAL A 301 7.67 17.30 4.48
CA VAL A 301 6.71 16.48 5.23
C VAL A 301 7.37 15.50 6.21
N SER A 302 8.68 15.27 6.08
CA SER A 302 9.53 14.57 7.07
C SER A 302 9.81 15.42 8.32
N VAL A 303 8.75 15.94 8.95
CA VAL A 303 8.83 16.81 10.14
C VAL A 303 8.08 16.22 11.31
N SER A 304 8.45 16.61 12.53
CA SER A 304 7.66 16.32 13.72
C SER A 304 6.37 17.15 13.77
N SER A 305 5.49 16.85 14.72
CA SER A 305 4.18 17.53 14.83
C SER A 305 4.25 19.04 15.10
N ASP A 306 5.40 19.56 15.56
CA ASP A 306 5.63 21.00 15.75
C ASP A 306 6.35 21.67 14.57
N GLY A 307 6.61 20.93 13.49
CA GLY A 307 7.33 21.38 12.30
C GLY A 307 8.85 21.24 12.39
N THR A 308 9.41 20.74 13.49
CA THR A 308 10.86 20.49 13.61
C THR A 308 11.31 19.43 12.59
N GLU A 309 12.42 19.72 11.91
CA GLU A 309 13.12 18.85 10.96
C GLU A 309 13.57 17.53 11.60
N GLY A 310 13.43 16.42 10.85
CA GLY A 310 14.01 15.14 11.24
C GLY A 310 15.54 15.18 11.32
N ASN A 311 16.11 14.54 12.34
CA ASN A 311 17.56 14.50 12.58
C ASN A 311 18.27 13.32 11.89
N GLY A 312 17.63 12.68 10.91
CA GLY A 312 18.12 11.52 10.18
C GLY A 312 17.42 11.40 8.83
N VAL A 313 17.94 10.53 7.96
CA VAL A 313 17.41 10.37 6.60
C VAL A 313 15.96 9.92 6.60
N SER A 314 15.15 10.58 5.77
CA SER A 314 13.79 10.18 5.42
C SER A 314 13.73 9.79 3.94
N SER A 315 12.89 8.82 3.60
CA SER A 315 12.78 8.31 2.24
C SER A 315 11.50 7.49 2.02
N HIS A 316 11.28 7.11 0.75
CA HIS A 316 10.14 6.30 0.30
C HIS A 316 8.78 6.90 0.70
N PRO A 317 8.51 8.15 0.31
CA PRO A 317 7.23 8.76 0.62
C PRO A 317 6.12 8.14 -0.22
N ALA A 318 4.97 7.87 0.39
CA ALA A 318 3.74 7.57 -0.32
C ALA A 318 2.63 8.54 0.10
N ILE A 319 1.86 9.00 -0.86
CA ILE A 319 0.80 9.98 -0.65
C ILE A 319 -0.57 9.35 -0.89
N SER A 320 -1.49 9.60 0.06
CA SER A 320 -2.90 9.19 -0.07
C SER A 320 -3.57 9.82 -1.29
N ALA A 321 -4.62 9.17 -1.82
CA ALA A 321 -5.33 9.59 -3.02
C ALA A 321 -5.82 11.06 -2.97
N ASN A 322 -6.27 11.54 -1.82
CA ASN A 322 -6.72 12.92 -1.63
C ASN A 322 -5.57 13.92 -1.34
N GLY A 323 -4.33 13.45 -1.25
CA GLY A 323 -3.14 14.26 -1.00
C GLY A 323 -2.94 14.67 0.46
N ARG A 324 -3.77 14.24 1.40
CA ARG A 324 -3.72 14.72 2.80
C ARG A 324 -2.65 14.03 3.63
N TYR A 325 -2.62 12.70 3.57
CA TYR A 325 -1.72 11.88 4.37
C TYR A 325 -0.50 11.49 3.54
N VAL A 326 0.69 11.62 4.14
CA VAL A 326 1.94 11.12 3.57
C VAL A 326 2.56 10.12 4.54
N THR A 327 2.79 8.89 4.09
CA THR A 327 3.60 7.92 4.81
C THR A 327 5.03 7.97 4.35
N PHE A 328 5.99 7.75 5.24
CA PHE A 328 7.41 7.72 4.88
C PHE A 328 8.21 6.89 5.87
N TYR A 329 9.36 6.39 5.42
CA TYR A 329 10.38 5.78 6.27
C TYR A 329 11.32 6.86 6.80
N SER A 330 11.74 6.76 8.06
CA SER A 330 12.79 7.65 8.60
C SER A 330 13.68 6.97 9.63
N ASN A 331 14.96 7.33 9.62
CA ASN A 331 15.93 7.02 10.69
C ASN A 331 15.97 8.11 11.79
N ALA A 332 15.14 9.14 11.68
CA ALA A 332 15.12 10.24 12.63
C ALA A 332 14.50 9.83 13.97
N SER A 333 15.20 10.12 15.07
CA SER A 333 14.75 9.82 16.44
C SER A 333 13.90 10.92 17.08
N ASN A 334 13.68 12.04 16.36
CA ASN A 334 13.01 13.22 16.89
C ASN A 334 11.67 13.55 16.20
N LEU A 335 11.17 12.71 15.28
CA LEU A 335 9.88 12.94 14.61
C LEU A 335 8.68 12.74 15.55
N VAL A 336 8.82 11.85 16.53
CA VAL A 336 7.84 11.64 17.60
C VAL A 336 8.55 11.52 18.94
N SER A 337 7.86 11.89 20.02
CA SER A 337 8.39 11.70 21.38
C SER A 337 8.51 10.21 21.72
N GLY A 338 9.61 9.81 22.34
CA GLY A 338 9.80 8.43 22.78
C GLY A 338 10.17 7.47 21.65
N ASP A 339 10.77 7.98 20.57
CA ASP A 339 11.50 7.14 19.64
C ASP A 339 12.86 6.73 20.21
N THR A 340 12.99 5.45 20.58
CA THR A 340 14.12 4.95 21.37
C THR A 340 14.69 3.61 20.90
N ASN A 341 14.12 2.99 19.86
CA ASN A 341 14.55 1.69 19.35
C ASN A 341 15.87 1.75 18.57
N GLY A 342 16.26 2.94 18.07
CA GLY A 342 17.49 3.13 17.31
C GLY A 342 17.45 2.49 15.91
N THR A 343 16.26 2.26 15.36
CA THR A 343 16.04 1.67 14.04
C THR A 343 15.15 2.58 13.19
N GLY A 344 15.15 2.37 11.87
CA GLY A 344 14.24 3.12 10.99
C GLY A 344 12.79 2.69 11.17
N ASP A 345 11.89 3.67 11.16
CA ASP A 345 10.46 3.53 11.45
C ASP A 345 9.61 4.09 10.32
N ILE A 346 8.33 3.68 10.28
CA ILE A 346 7.33 4.23 9.36
C ILE A 346 6.49 5.27 10.10
N PHE A 347 6.36 6.43 9.47
CA PHE A 347 5.60 7.56 9.98
C PHE A 347 4.46 7.93 9.03
N VAL A 348 3.43 8.58 9.55
CA VAL A 348 2.38 9.26 8.80
C VAL A 348 2.41 10.74 9.19
N HIS A 349 2.49 11.63 8.20
CA HIS A 349 2.27 13.06 8.36
C HIS A 349 0.91 13.45 7.77
N ASP A 350 0.02 13.97 8.60
CA ASP A 350 -1.25 14.57 8.18
C ASP A 350 -1.00 16.05 7.83
N ARG A 351 -0.92 16.35 6.54
CA ARG A 351 -0.63 17.71 6.03
C ARG A 351 -1.68 18.74 6.41
N GLN A 352 -2.89 18.31 6.79
CA GLN A 352 -3.96 19.23 7.18
C GLN A 352 -3.84 19.64 8.65
N THR A 353 -3.48 18.71 9.53
CA THR A 353 -3.37 18.96 10.98
C THR A 353 -1.94 19.27 11.43
N GLY A 354 -0.95 18.93 10.59
CA GLY A 354 0.47 18.98 10.92
C GLY A 354 0.93 17.83 11.82
N GLN A 355 0.06 16.86 12.13
CA GLN A 355 0.39 15.77 13.06
C GLN A 355 1.28 14.71 12.39
N THR A 356 2.33 14.30 13.07
CA THR A 356 3.20 13.17 12.70
C THR A 356 3.08 12.05 13.73
N THR A 357 2.79 10.83 13.26
CA THR A 357 2.63 9.62 14.10
C THR A 357 3.52 8.49 13.59
N ARG A 358 4.08 7.68 14.49
CA ARG A 358 4.77 6.42 14.15
C ARG A 358 3.73 5.31 14.04
N VAL A 359 3.75 4.54 12.95
CA VAL A 359 2.79 3.46 12.68
C VAL A 359 3.43 2.07 12.62
N SER A 360 4.76 1.98 12.57
CA SER A 360 5.53 0.73 12.75
C SER A 360 5.57 0.26 14.22
N VAL A 361 4.40 0.09 14.83
CA VAL A 361 4.24 -0.30 16.24
C VAL A 361 3.39 -1.56 16.36
N ALA A 362 3.54 -2.29 17.46
CA ALA A 362 2.62 -3.37 17.82
C ALA A 362 1.26 -2.81 18.26
N SER A 363 0.27 -3.70 18.41
CA SER A 363 -1.12 -3.29 18.76
C SER A 363 -1.26 -2.63 20.14
N ASP A 364 -0.26 -2.77 21.01
CA ASP A 364 -0.19 -2.11 22.31
C ASP A 364 0.62 -0.80 22.29
N GLY A 365 1.07 -0.36 21.10
CA GLY A 365 1.88 0.84 20.88
C GLY A 365 3.38 0.65 21.10
N THR A 366 3.85 -0.56 21.40
CA THR A 366 5.29 -0.82 21.55
C THR A 366 6.03 -0.69 20.21
N GLN A 367 7.25 -0.16 20.24
CA GLN A 367 8.11 -0.02 19.05
C GLN A 367 8.52 -1.38 18.49
N GLY A 368 8.65 -1.47 17.16
CA GLY A 368 9.38 -2.57 16.54
C GLY A 368 10.83 -2.65 17.05
N ASN A 369 11.31 -3.89 17.24
CA ASN A 369 12.67 -4.19 17.69
C ASN A 369 13.69 -4.34 16.54
N ASN A 370 13.26 -4.06 15.32
CA ASN A 370 14.07 -4.07 14.10
C ASN A 370 13.49 -3.03 13.13
N SER A 371 14.25 -2.67 12.08
CA SER A 371 13.83 -1.67 11.11
C SER A 371 12.55 -2.10 10.38
N ALA A 372 11.60 -1.18 10.30
CA ALA A 372 10.60 -1.22 9.25
C ALA A 372 11.20 -0.60 7.97
N CYS A 373 10.79 -1.06 6.79
CA CYS A 373 11.19 -0.50 5.49
C CYS A 373 10.23 -1.01 4.40
N CYS A 374 10.56 -0.89 3.12
CA CYS A 374 10.59 0.42 2.47
C CYS A 374 9.26 0.59 1.72
N SER A 375 8.90 1.83 1.34
CA SER A 375 7.67 2.18 0.60
C SER A 375 6.35 1.72 1.27
N PRO A 376 5.99 2.31 2.42
CA PRO A 376 4.68 2.09 3.00
C PRO A 376 3.56 2.55 2.03
N ALA A 377 2.42 1.87 2.04
CA ALA A 377 1.24 2.27 1.29
C ALA A 377 0.11 2.69 2.25
N ILE A 378 -0.70 3.68 1.87
CA ILE A 378 -1.73 4.27 2.73
C ILE A 378 -3.08 4.40 2.01
N THR A 379 -4.17 4.12 2.72
CA THR A 379 -5.53 4.31 2.19
C THR A 379 -5.89 5.79 2.06
N GLU A 380 -6.90 6.10 1.24
CA GLU A 380 -7.32 7.49 0.98
C GLU A 380 -7.72 8.24 2.25
N ASP A 381 -8.41 7.56 3.17
CA ASP A 381 -8.83 8.11 4.47
C ASP A 381 -7.70 8.15 5.51
N GLY A 382 -6.51 7.66 5.14
CA GLY A 382 -5.36 7.55 6.02
C GLY A 382 -5.48 6.45 7.07
N ARG A 383 -6.53 5.61 7.07
CA ARG A 383 -6.76 4.67 8.16
C ARG A 383 -5.77 3.50 8.18
N TYR A 384 -5.53 2.86 7.04
CA TYR A 384 -4.69 1.67 6.96
C TYR A 384 -3.35 2.02 6.32
N VAL A 385 -2.27 1.59 6.98
CA VAL A 385 -0.90 1.69 6.45
C VAL A 385 -0.33 0.29 6.31
N ALA A 386 -0.04 -0.12 5.07
CA ALA A 386 0.71 -1.34 4.79
C ALA A 386 2.21 -1.02 4.78
N PHE A 387 3.02 -1.84 5.43
CA PHE A 387 4.47 -1.65 5.50
C PHE A 387 5.19 -2.98 5.73
N GLN A 388 6.48 -3.02 5.46
CA GLN A 388 7.30 -4.19 5.73
C GLN A 388 8.13 -3.99 7.00
N SER A 389 8.44 -5.07 7.69
CA SER A 389 9.33 -5.02 8.85
C SER A 389 9.98 -6.37 9.14
N GLY A 390 11.23 -6.33 9.59
CA GLY A 390 11.91 -7.49 10.17
C GLY A 390 11.74 -7.60 11.69
N ALA A 391 10.81 -6.84 12.28
CA ALA A 391 10.62 -6.77 13.72
C ALA A 391 9.73 -7.91 14.23
N SER A 392 10.32 -8.80 15.03
CA SER A 392 9.66 -9.98 15.58
C SER A 392 8.63 -9.71 16.68
N ASN A 393 8.43 -8.45 17.05
CA ASN A 393 7.54 -8.05 18.15
C ASN A 393 6.35 -7.18 17.73
N LEU A 394 6.13 -6.97 16.42
CA LEU A 394 4.93 -6.25 15.95
C LEU A 394 3.65 -7.07 16.14
N VAL A 395 3.78 -8.40 16.13
CA VAL A 395 2.72 -9.37 16.46
C VAL A 395 3.29 -10.50 17.33
N ILE A 396 2.46 -11.09 18.20
CA ILE A 396 2.88 -12.09 19.21
C ILE A 396 3.44 -13.39 18.60
N SER A 397 3.13 -13.66 17.32
CA SER A 397 3.43 -14.92 16.63
C SER A 397 4.37 -14.76 15.44
N ASP A 398 5.16 -13.70 15.41
CA ASP A 398 6.23 -13.56 14.41
C ASP A 398 7.46 -14.34 14.88
N THR A 399 7.67 -15.53 14.29
CA THR A 399 8.74 -16.45 14.70
C THR A 399 9.69 -16.86 13.58
N ASN A 400 9.45 -16.41 12.35
CA ASN A 400 10.21 -16.84 11.18
C ASN A 400 11.57 -16.11 11.01
N SER A 401 11.80 -15.00 11.75
CA SER A 401 13.00 -14.15 11.65
C SER A 401 13.23 -13.55 10.26
N TRP A 402 12.23 -13.60 9.39
CA TRP A 402 12.23 -13.00 8.08
C TRP A 402 11.43 -11.70 8.12
N SER A 403 11.61 -10.87 7.10
CA SER A 403 10.82 -9.65 7.00
C SER A 403 9.47 -9.94 6.38
N ASP A 404 8.44 -9.40 7.01
CA ASP A 404 7.03 -9.66 6.79
C ASP A 404 6.29 -8.38 6.39
N VAL A 405 5.08 -8.54 5.83
CA VAL A 405 4.18 -7.42 5.50
C VAL A 405 3.12 -7.29 6.58
N PHE A 406 2.95 -6.07 7.07
CA PHE A 406 2.01 -5.70 8.12
C PHE A 406 1.05 -4.64 7.63
N VAL A 407 -0.12 -4.57 8.25
CA VAL A 407 -1.05 -3.44 8.16
C VAL A 407 -1.32 -2.90 9.55
N HIS A 408 -1.14 -1.60 9.74
CA HIS A 408 -1.55 -0.87 10.93
C HIS A 408 -2.86 -0.10 10.67
N ASP A 409 -3.86 -0.32 11.50
CA ASP A 409 -5.12 0.45 11.52
C ASP A 409 -4.98 1.60 12.52
N GLN A 410 -4.75 2.82 12.02
CA GLN A 410 -4.55 4.02 12.83
C GLN A 410 -5.77 4.38 13.69
N GLN A 411 -6.96 3.90 13.33
CA GLN A 411 -8.18 4.18 14.10
C GLN A 411 -8.32 3.27 15.32
N THR A 412 -7.96 1.99 15.18
CA THR A 412 -8.09 0.99 16.26
C THR A 412 -6.78 0.76 17.02
N GLY A 413 -5.65 1.17 16.44
CA GLY A 413 -4.30 0.86 16.92
C GLY A 413 -3.85 -0.57 16.61
N GLN A 414 -4.63 -1.36 15.87
CA GLN A 414 -4.32 -2.76 15.61
C GLN A 414 -3.27 -2.92 14.50
N THR A 415 -2.26 -3.74 14.76
CA THR A 415 -1.26 -4.18 13.78
C THR A 415 -1.43 -5.67 13.48
N THR A 416 -1.55 -6.03 12.22
CA THR A 416 -1.73 -7.41 11.74
C THR A 416 -0.72 -7.77 10.67
N ARG A 417 -0.12 -8.96 10.73
CA ARG A 417 0.68 -9.51 9.62
C ARG A 417 -0.27 -10.00 8.51
N VAL A 418 -0.01 -9.60 7.28
CA VAL A 418 -0.79 -9.98 6.08
C VAL A 418 -0.03 -10.92 5.15
N SER A 419 1.29 -11.06 5.32
CA SER A 419 2.12 -12.11 4.68
C SER A 419 1.92 -13.49 5.34
N VAL A 420 0.66 -13.95 5.38
CA VAL A 420 0.27 -15.22 5.97
C VAL A 420 -0.44 -16.11 4.96
N ALA A 421 -0.43 -17.42 5.17
CA ALA A 421 -1.29 -18.33 4.43
C ALA A 421 -2.77 -18.13 4.85
N SER A 422 -3.70 -18.70 4.08
CA SER A 422 -5.15 -18.57 4.36
C SER A 422 -5.59 -19.22 5.69
N ASP A 423 -4.75 -20.06 6.30
CA ASP A 423 -4.98 -20.62 7.64
C ASP A 423 -4.32 -19.80 8.77
N GLY A 424 -3.74 -18.64 8.43
CA GLY A 424 -3.06 -17.73 9.35
C GLY A 424 -1.61 -18.13 9.65
N SER A 425 -1.09 -19.22 9.08
CA SER A 425 0.31 -19.60 9.26
C SER A 425 1.27 -18.63 8.58
N GLU A 426 2.44 -18.44 9.19
CA GLU A 426 3.46 -17.51 8.68
C GLU A 426 4.21 -18.06 7.47
N GLY A 427 4.63 -17.16 6.58
CA GLY A 427 5.56 -17.52 5.50
C GLY A 427 6.88 -18.08 6.05
N ASN A 428 7.42 -19.09 5.38
CA ASN A 428 8.67 -19.75 5.72
C ASN A 428 9.92 -19.07 5.13
N ASN A 429 9.74 -17.94 4.43
CA ASN A 429 10.78 -17.13 3.81
C ASN A 429 10.35 -15.64 3.76
N TYR A 430 11.23 -14.74 3.29
CA TYR A 430 10.95 -13.31 3.22
C TYR A 430 9.73 -12.96 2.34
N SER A 431 8.94 -11.99 2.80
CA SER A 431 7.77 -11.43 2.08
C SER A 431 7.92 -9.93 1.77
N SER A 432 9.15 -9.42 1.65
CA SER A 432 9.39 -7.97 1.70
C SER A 432 10.50 -7.45 0.76
N LEU A 433 10.79 -8.12 -0.35
CA LEU A 433 11.80 -7.59 -1.28
C LEU A 433 11.29 -6.38 -2.07
N PHE A 434 9.96 -6.18 -2.18
CA PHE A 434 9.32 -5.13 -2.96
C PHE A 434 8.08 -4.55 -2.27
N ASP A 435 7.79 -3.30 -2.60
CA ASP A 435 6.76 -2.44 -2.03
C ASP A 435 5.38 -3.12 -1.96
N PRO A 436 4.74 -3.18 -0.78
CA PRO A 436 3.36 -3.62 -0.70
C PRO A 436 2.42 -2.54 -1.26
N ALA A 437 1.33 -2.95 -1.90
CA ALA A 437 0.26 -2.04 -2.30
C ALA A 437 -1.04 -2.39 -1.58
N ILE A 438 -1.88 -1.38 -1.29
CA ILE A 438 -3.16 -1.56 -0.59
C ILE A 438 -4.29 -0.87 -1.36
N THR A 439 -5.46 -1.52 -1.45
CA THR A 439 -6.64 -0.93 -2.10
C THR A 439 -7.22 0.22 -1.29
N ALA A 440 -7.99 1.09 -1.94
CA ALA A 440 -8.50 2.33 -1.32
C ALA A 440 -9.37 2.07 -0.07
N ASP A 441 -10.08 0.95 -0.04
CA ASP A 441 -10.89 0.50 1.10
C ASP A 441 -10.10 -0.26 2.18
N GLY A 442 -8.81 -0.52 1.93
CA GLY A 442 -7.93 -1.28 2.81
C GLY A 442 -8.12 -2.79 2.74
N ARG A 443 -8.97 -3.33 1.85
CA ARG A 443 -9.32 -4.76 1.86
C ARG A 443 -8.22 -5.66 1.32
N TYR A 444 -7.65 -5.33 0.18
CA TYR A 444 -6.65 -6.17 -0.49
C TYR A 444 -5.26 -5.57 -0.32
N VAL A 445 -4.30 -6.40 0.03
CA VAL A 445 -2.87 -6.05 0.05
C VAL A 445 -2.12 -6.95 -0.93
N THR A 446 -1.33 -6.35 -1.81
CA THR A 446 -0.42 -7.10 -2.70
C THR A 446 1.00 -7.03 -2.18
N TYR A 447 1.74 -8.12 -2.33
CA TYR A 447 3.13 -8.20 -1.89
C TYR A 447 3.87 -9.32 -2.61
N HIS A 448 5.18 -9.19 -2.65
CA HIS A 448 6.11 -10.22 -3.10
C HIS A 448 6.46 -11.17 -1.96
N SER A 449 6.60 -12.47 -2.23
CA SER A 449 7.14 -13.43 -1.26
C SER A 449 7.88 -14.59 -1.90
N GLU A 450 8.97 -15.03 -1.27
CA GLU A 450 9.69 -16.28 -1.61
C GLU A 450 9.23 -17.48 -0.75
N ALA A 451 8.20 -17.29 0.07
CA ALA A 451 7.70 -18.32 0.96
C ALA A 451 6.83 -19.34 0.23
N SER A 452 7.29 -20.59 0.19
CA SER A 452 6.64 -21.71 -0.52
C SER A 452 5.39 -22.27 0.18
N ASN A 453 4.98 -21.69 1.30
CA ASN A 453 3.87 -22.18 2.12
C ASN A 453 2.71 -21.19 2.27
N LEU A 454 2.72 -20.05 1.58
CA LEU A 454 1.59 -19.11 1.61
C LEU A 454 0.36 -19.63 0.87
N VAL A 455 0.57 -20.43 -0.18
CA VAL A 455 -0.46 -21.14 -0.92
C VAL A 455 -0.02 -22.57 -1.21
N SER A 456 -0.98 -23.48 -1.40
CA SER A 456 -0.66 -24.83 -1.86
C SER A 456 -0.21 -24.81 -3.32
N GLY A 457 0.80 -25.60 -3.66
CA GLY A 457 1.27 -25.71 -5.05
C GLY A 457 2.21 -24.60 -5.48
N ASP A 458 2.80 -23.90 -4.51
CA ASP A 458 4.03 -23.13 -4.72
C ASP A 458 5.22 -24.10 -4.71
N THR A 459 5.82 -24.29 -5.89
CA THR A 459 6.83 -25.32 -6.14
C THR A 459 7.98 -24.87 -7.03
N ASN A 460 7.89 -23.67 -7.62
CA ASN A 460 8.91 -23.14 -8.53
C ASN A 460 10.21 -22.74 -7.80
N GLY A 461 10.17 -22.55 -6.48
CA GLY A 461 11.32 -22.07 -5.69
C GLY A 461 11.74 -20.65 -6.03
N ALA A 462 10.82 -19.85 -6.57
CA ALA A 462 11.01 -18.47 -7.00
C ALA A 462 10.09 -17.53 -6.20
N GLY A 463 10.43 -16.24 -6.19
CA GLY A 463 9.58 -15.20 -5.62
C GLY A 463 8.30 -15.02 -6.44
N ASP A 464 7.17 -14.88 -5.76
CA ASP A 464 5.83 -14.78 -6.36
C ASP A 464 5.08 -13.54 -5.84
N ILE A 465 4.07 -13.12 -6.60
CA ILE A 465 3.17 -12.04 -6.19
C ILE A 465 1.89 -12.62 -5.61
N PHE A 466 1.56 -12.17 -4.40
CA PHE A 466 0.39 -12.59 -3.66
C PHE A 466 -0.56 -11.43 -3.41
N VAL A 467 -1.83 -11.77 -3.24
CA VAL A 467 -2.88 -10.87 -2.75
C VAL A 467 -3.47 -11.48 -1.49
N HIS A 468 -3.48 -10.72 -0.40
CA HIS A 468 -4.19 -11.05 0.82
C HIS A 468 -5.48 -10.23 0.91
N ASP A 469 -6.63 -10.92 0.88
CA ASP A 469 -7.95 -10.35 1.18
C ASP A 469 -8.14 -10.38 2.70
N ARG A 470 -8.15 -9.22 3.34
CA ARG A 470 -8.29 -9.08 4.79
C ARG A 470 -9.73 -9.31 5.28
N TRP A 471 -10.72 -9.23 4.38
CA TRP A 471 -12.15 -9.39 4.70
C TRP A 471 -12.86 -10.24 3.65
N PRO A 472 -12.51 -11.52 3.50
CA PRO A 472 -13.20 -12.40 2.57
C PRO A 472 -14.68 -12.48 2.96
N GLU A 473 -15.57 -12.28 1.99
CA GLU A 473 -17.01 -12.42 2.23
C GLU A 473 -17.30 -13.82 2.79
N GLN A 474 -17.86 -13.89 4.01
CA GLN A 474 -18.31 -15.16 4.55
C GLN A 474 -19.52 -15.64 3.76
N SER A 475 -19.43 -16.84 3.19
CA SER A 475 -20.60 -17.63 2.83
C SER A 475 -21.43 -17.85 4.11
N GLN A 476 -22.65 -17.31 4.14
CA GLN A 476 -23.58 -17.51 5.24
C GLN A 476 -23.93 -19.01 5.35
N VAL A 477 -23.28 -19.74 6.26
CA VAL A 477 -23.72 -21.10 6.59
C VAL A 477 -24.91 -20.99 7.55
N TYR A 478 -26.12 -21.07 6.99
CA TYR A 478 -27.33 -21.29 7.78
C TYR A 478 -27.31 -22.74 8.30
N LEU A 479 -27.04 -22.93 9.59
CA LEU A 479 -27.31 -24.22 10.23
C LEU A 479 -28.83 -24.33 10.47
N PRO A 480 -29.55 -25.30 9.87
CA PRO A 480 -30.92 -25.54 10.26
C PRO A 480 -30.95 -26.05 11.70
N LEU A 481 -31.64 -25.33 12.58
CA LEU A 481 -31.86 -25.74 13.95
C LEU A 481 -32.83 -26.94 13.95
N VAL A 482 -32.30 -28.17 14.00
CA VAL A 482 -33.11 -29.36 14.27
C VAL A 482 -33.35 -29.43 15.77
N ILE A 483 -34.40 -28.77 16.25
CA ILE A 483 -34.96 -29.06 17.57
C ILE A 483 -35.67 -30.41 17.45
N ARG A 484 -35.06 -31.49 17.98
CA ARG A 484 -35.82 -32.71 18.25
C ARG A 484 -36.74 -32.42 19.44
N GLN A 485 -38.05 -32.49 19.18
CA GLN A 485 -39.09 -32.46 20.20
C GLN A 485 -38.98 -33.65 21.16
#